data_AF-A0A2V5ZVS9-F1
#
_entry.id   AF-A0A2V5ZVS9-F1
#
_cell.length_a   1.000
_cell.length_b   1.000
_cell.length_c   1.000
_cell.angle_alpha   90.00
_cell.angle_beta   90.00
_cell.angle_gamma   90.00
#
_symmetry.space_group_name_H-M   'P 1'
#
loop_
_entity.id
_entity.type
_entity.pdbx_description
1 polymer ?
#
loop_
_entity_poly.entity_id
_entity_poly.type
_entity_poly.pdbx_seq_one_letter_code
_entity_poly.pdbx_strand_id
1 'polypeptide(L)'
;MPGGSEQTEQRKLAAIMFTDMVGYSALSQRDDKLALELLEEHRELLRQIFPRFNGTEIKTIGDAFLIEFNSALEAAQCAIEIQRALAHRNHDVGADRRIELKIGIHIGDVVHRGGDVYGDGVNIASRIELHFDGCGTPNS
;
A
#
# COMPACT_ATOMS: atom_id res chain seq x y z
N MET A 1 0.47 -37.83 -23.90
CA MET A 1 0.37 -36.38 -24.11
C MET A 1 0.08 -35.74 -22.75
N PRO A 2 0.98 -34.95 -22.15
CA PRO A 2 0.66 -34.22 -20.92
C PRO A 2 -0.18 -32.98 -21.27
N GLY A 3 -1.38 -32.89 -20.69
CA GLY A 3 -2.22 -31.69 -20.75
C GLY A 3 -1.56 -30.60 -19.91
N GLY A 4 -1.14 -29.52 -20.59
CA GLY A 4 -0.68 -28.31 -19.93
C GLY A 4 -1.85 -27.76 -19.12
N SER A 5 -1.66 -27.62 -17.81
CA SER A 5 -2.52 -26.83 -16.95
C SER A 5 -2.55 -25.40 -17.49
N GLU A 6 -3.63 -25.06 -18.20
CA GLU A 6 -4.04 -23.69 -18.45
C GLU A 6 -4.30 -23.05 -17.08
N GLN A 7 -3.25 -22.50 -16.49
CA GLN A 7 -3.32 -21.53 -15.40
C GLN A 7 -4.22 -20.40 -15.93
N THR A 8 -5.49 -20.44 -15.57
CA THR A 8 -6.49 -19.49 -16.05
C THR A 8 -6.10 -18.11 -15.55
N GLU A 9 -5.50 -17.30 -16.41
CA GLU A 9 -5.25 -15.88 -16.15
C GLU A 9 -6.60 -15.18 -16.04
N GLN A 10 -7.13 -15.09 -14.82
CA GLN A 10 -8.32 -14.31 -14.55
C GLN A 10 -7.93 -12.84 -14.47
N ARG A 11 -8.14 -12.13 -15.59
CA ARG A 11 -8.21 -10.67 -15.61
C ARG A 11 -9.47 -10.26 -14.87
N LYS A 12 -9.29 -9.53 -13.77
CA LYS A 12 -10.38 -8.95 -13.01
C LYS A 12 -10.11 -7.47 -12.85
N LEU A 13 -11.17 -6.66 -12.94
CA LEU A 13 -11.08 -5.27 -12.54
C LEU A 13 -10.85 -5.24 -11.02
N ALA A 14 -9.73 -4.68 -10.60
CA ALA A 14 -9.46 -4.44 -9.18
C ALA A 14 -9.00 -3.01 -8.97
N ALA A 15 -9.20 -2.53 -7.76
CA ALA A 15 -8.67 -1.27 -7.31
C ALA A 15 -7.48 -1.52 -6.40
N ILE A 16 -6.31 -1.06 -6.82
CA ILE A 16 -5.10 -1.07 -6.03
C ILE A 16 -4.99 0.28 -5.34
N MET A 17 -5.02 0.24 -4.02
CA MET A 17 -4.80 1.39 -3.17
C MET A 17 -3.37 1.35 -2.64
N PHE A 18 -2.68 2.47 -2.74
CA PHE A 18 -1.41 2.68 -2.07
C PHE A 18 -1.58 3.79 -1.04
N THR A 19 -0.97 3.61 0.12
CA THR A 19 -0.88 4.63 1.17
C THR A 19 0.58 4.95 1.44
N ASP A 20 0.89 6.18 1.82
CA ASP A 20 2.25 6.67 2.09
C ASP A 20 2.17 7.74 3.19
N MET A 21 3.02 7.65 4.22
CA MET A 21 2.98 8.57 5.35
C MET A 21 3.87 9.79 5.08
N VAL A 22 3.24 10.95 4.95
CA VAL A 22 3.94 12.22 4.69
C VAL A 22 4.64 12.68 5.95
N GLY A 23 5.94 12.95 5.85
CA GLY A 23 6.73 13.50 6.94
C GLY A 23 7.21 12.46 7.95
N TYR A 24 6.90 11.16 7.76
CA TYR A 24 7.41 10.08 8.59
C TYR A 24 8.94 10.09 8.67
N SER A 25 9.63 10.23 7.53
CA SER A 25 11.10 10.27 7.51
C SER A 25 11.67 11.47 8.28
N ALA A 26 10.98 12.62 8.26
CA ALA A 26 11.43 13.81 8.98
C ALA A 26 11.19 13.68 10.50
N LEU A 27 10.09 13.01 10.89
CA LEU A 27 9.78 12.71 12.28
C LEU A 27 10.72 11.63 12.84
N SER A 28 10.95 10.53 12.11
CA SER A 28 11.88 9.46 12.50
C SER A 28 13.31 9.99 12.68
N GLN A 29 13.76 10.93 11.83
CA GLN A 29 15.06 11.59 12.02
C GLN A 29 15.16 12.45 13.28
N ARG A 30 14.05 12.99 13.79
CA ARG A 30 14.03 13.81 15.00
C ARG A 30 13.80 12.99 16.25
N ASP A 31 12.85 12.06 16.18
CA ASP A 31 12.37 11.25 17.29
C ASP A 31 11.89 9.88 16.76
N ASP A 32 12.86 8.97 16.56
CA ASP A 32 12.61 7.62 16.03
C ASP A 32 11.57 6.85 16.87
N LYS A 33 11.58 7.05 18.19
CA LYS A 33 10.67 6.35 19.09
C LYS A 33 9.23 6.79 18.90
N LEU A 34 9.00 8.11 18.85
CA LEU A 34 7.68 8.66 18.57
C LEU A 34 7.21 8.29 17.15
N ALA A 35 8.10 8.32 16.16
CA ALA A 35 7.76 7.92 14.80
C ALA A 35 7.33 6.46 14.72
N LEU A 36 8.05 5.55 15.39
CA LEU A 36 7.69 4.13 15.43
C LEU A 36 6.33 3.92 16.10
N GLU A 37 6.06 4.60 17.21
CA GLU A 37 4.80 4.52 17.96
C GLU A 37 3.61 4.99 17.09
N LEU A 38 3.74 6.15 16.44
CA LEU A 38 2.72 6.66 15.53
C LEU A 38 2.53 5.76 14.31
N LEU A 39 3.61 5.17 13.79
CA LEU A 39 3.53 4.20 12.70
C LEU A 39 2.74 2.97 13.15
N GLU A 40 3.08 2.35 14.28
CA GLU A 40 2.36 1.17 14.79
C GLU A 40 0.88 1.45 15.04
N GLU A 41 0.54 2.56 15.70
CA GLU A 41 -0.86 2.99 15.88
C GLU A 41 -1.57 3.16 14.53
N HIS A 42 -0.90 3.76 13.56
CA HIS A 42 -1.45 3.95 12.23
C HIS A 42 -1.67 2.62 11.50
N ARG A 43 -0.70 1.70 11.54
CA ARG A 43 -0.81 0.36 10.93
C ARG A 43 -1.94 -0.43 11.56
N GLU A 44 -2.11 -0.36 12.88
CA GLU A 44 -3.21 -1.05 13.58
C GLU A 44 -4.57 -0.48 13.15
N LEU A 45 -4.69 0.84 13.13
CA LEU A 45 -5.91 1.52 12.69
C LEU A 45 -6.26 1.14 11.25
N LEU A 46 -5.29 1.20 10.33
CA LEU A 46 -5.46 0.77 8.94
C LEU A 46 -5.92 -0.68 8.83
N ARG A 47 -5.27 -1.60 9.55
CA ARG A 47 -5.62 -3.03 9.55
C ARG A 47 -6.99 -3.33 10.13
N GLN A 48 -7.52 -2.46 10.99
CA GLN A 48 -8.91 -2.56 11.44
C GLN A 48 -9.91 -2.05 10.37
N ILE A 49 -9.51 -1.08 9.55
CA ILE A 49 -10.36 -0.49 8.51
C ILE A 49 -10.40 -1.35 7.24
N PHE A 50 -9.26 -1.87 6.78
CA PHE A 50 -9.19 -2.68 5.54
C PHE A 50 -10.25 -3.79 5.43
N PRO A 51 -10.43 -4.68 6.43
CA PRO A 51 -11.42 -5.76 6.33
C PRO A 51 -12.87 -5.26 6.32
N ARG A 52 -13.14 -4.03 6.78
CA ARG A 52 -14.50 -3.44 6.74
C ARG A 52 -14.94 -3.10 5.31
N PHE A 53 -13.98 -2.92 4.41
CA PHE A 53 -14.19 -2.55 3.01
C PHE A 53 -13.70 -3.65 2.06
N ASN A 54 -13.59 -4.90 2.51
CA ASN A 54 -13.07 -6.02 1.70
C ASN A 54 -11.67 -5.75 1.11
N GLY A 55 -10.88 -4.91 1.77
CA GLY A 55 -9.49 -4.63 1.40
C GLY A 55 -8.57 -5.74 1.89
N THR A 56 -7.75 -6.26 0.97
CA THR A 56 -6.72 -7.25 1.27
C THR A 56 -5.34 -6.60 1.21
N GLU A 57 -4.61 -6.60 2.33
CA GLU A 57 -3.21 -6.17 2.38
C GLU A 57 -2.38 -7.14 1.52
N ILE A 58 -1.84 -6.64 0.41
CA ILE A 58 -0.98 -7.44 -0.48
C ILE A 58 0.46 -7.41 0.03
N LYS A 59 0.99 -6.20 0.29
CA LYS A 59 2.36 -5.99 0.74
C LYS A 59 2.45 -4.67 1.50
N THR A 60 3.38 -4.60 2.45
CA THR A 60 3.81 -3.32 3.05
C THR A 60 5.24 -3.02 2.62
N ILE A 61 5.52 -1.76 2.24
CA ILE A 61 6.81 -1.26 1.77
C ILE A 61 7.22 -0.08 2.66
N GLY A 62 7.97 -0.34 3.74
CA GLY A 62 8.32 0.70 4.71
C GLY A 62 7.09 1.20 5.46
N ASP A 63 6.76 2.47 5.30
CA ASP A 63 5.54 3.12 5.81
C ASP A 63 4.37 3.07 4.80
N ALA A 64 4.62 2.61 3.57
CA ALA A 64 3.61 2.53 2.54
C ALA A 64 2.89 1.18 2.52
N PHE A 65 1.56 1.17 2.42
CA PHE A 65 0.78 -0.07 2.23
C PHE A 65 0.28 -0.20 0.81
N LEU A 66 0.30 -1.44 0.31
CA LEU A 66 -0.36 -1.85 -0.92
C LEU A 66 -1.57 -2.73 -0.57
N ILE A 67 -2.76 -2.24 -0.90
CA ILE A 67 -4.03 -2.91 -0.60
C ILE A 67 -4.77 -3.14 -1.91
N GLU A 68 -5.27 -4.35 -2.10
CA GLU A 68 -6.16 -4.70 -3.19
C GLU A 68 -7.62 -4.67 -2.72
N PHE A 69 -8.47 -4.09 -3.56
CA PHE A 69 -9.91 -4.11 -3.40
C PHE A 69 -10.56 -4.68 -4.66
N ASN A 70 -11.65 -5.43 -4.48
CA ASN A 70 -12.46 -5.92 -5.60
C ASN A 70 -13.32 -4.83 -6.25
N SER A 71 -13.50 -3.67 -5.59
CA SER A 71 -14.23 -2.54 -6.13
C SER A 71 -13.51 -1.22 -5.89
N ALA A 72 -13.52 -0.36 -6.92
CA ALA A 72 -13.07 1.02 -6.83
C ALA A 72 -13.83 1.83 -5.77
N LEU A 73 -15.12 1.54 -5.60
CA LEU A 73 -15.96 2.21 -4.63
C LEU A 73 -15.50 1.88 -3.20
N GLU A 74 -15.18 0.63 -2.94
CA GLU A 74 -14.70 0.15 -1.63
C GLU A 74 -13.34 0.78 -1.30
N ALA A 75 -12.42 0.82 -2.26
CA ALA A 75 -11.13 1.50 -2.11
C ALA A 75 -11.31 2.99 -1.77
N ALA A 76 -12.20 3.69 -2.48
CA ALA A 76 -12.47 5.10 -2.23
C ALA A 76 -13.12 5.35 -0.86
N GLN A 77 -14.07 4.50 -0.46
CA GLN A 77 -14.70 4.59 0.86
C GLN A 77 -13.70 4.31 1.98
N CYS A 78 -12.84 3.30 1.81
CA CYS A 78 -11.77 2.97 2.74
C CYS A 78 -10.82 4.18 2.90
N ALA A 79 -10.37 4.78 1.80
CA ALA A 79 -9.52 5.96 1.83
C ALA A 79 -10.15 7.15 2.56
N ILE A 80 -11.45 7.41 2.36
CA ILE A 80 -12.17 8.48 3.05
C ILE A 80 -12.27 8.18 4.55
N GLU A 81 -12.52 6.92 4.94
CA GLU A 81 -12.58 6.52 6.34
C GLU A 81 -11.24 6.73 7.03
N ILE A 82 -10.16 6.26 6.41
CA ILE A 82 -8.78 6.44 6.89
C ILE A 82 -8.46 7.93 7.09
N GLN A 83 -8.74 8.77 6.09
CA GLN A 83 -8.51 10.20 6.20
C GLN A 83 -9.35 10.83 7.31
N ARG A 84 -10.60 10.40 7.52
CA ARG A 84 -11.44 10.90 8.61
C ARG A 84 -10.92 10.48 9.98
N ALA A 85 -10.52 9.22 10.13
CA ALA A 85 -9.95 8.71 11.38
C ALA A 85 -8.65 9.45 11.74
N LEU A 86 -7.78 9.67 10.75
CA LEU A 86 -6.57 10.47 10.90
C LEU A 86 -6.87 11.94 11.20
N ALA A 87 -7.83 12.56 10.52
CA ALA A 87 -8.23 13.94 10.81
C ALA A 87 -8.78 14.08 12.24
N HIS A 88 -9.52 13.09 12.72
CA HIS A 88 -10.04 13.06 14.09
C HIS A 88 -8.92 12.91 15.12
N ARG A 89 -7.94 12.02 14.86
CA ARG A 89 -6.71 11.90 15.67
C ARG A 89 -5.89 13.20 15.66
N ASN A 90 -5.68 13.77 14.48
CA ASN A 90 -4.93 15.01 14.28
C ASN A 90 -5.57 16.23 14.97
N HIS A 91 -6.88 16.18 15.22
CA HIS A 91 -7.57 17.22 15.97
C HIS A 91 -7.22 17.19 17.47
N ASP A 92 -6.92 16.01 18.03
CA ASP A 92 -6.63 15.82 19.46
C ASP A 92 -5.13 15.97 19.79
N VAL A 93 -4.25 15.86 18.79
CA VAL A 93 -2.80 15.89 18.96
C VAL A 93 -2.16 17.23 18.53
N GLY A 94 -1.06 17.59 19.18
CA GLY A 94 -0.29 18.78 18.84
C GLY A 94 0.33 18.72 17.44
N ALA A 95 0.72 19.88 16.91
CA ALA A 95 1.23 20.02 15.54
C ALA A 95 2.40 19.09 15.17
N ASP A 96 3.20 18.72 16.17
CA ASP A 96 4.39 17.84 16.05
C ASP A 96 4.03 16.35 15.93
N ARG A 97 2.79 15.97 16.32
CA ARG A 97 2.27 14.60 16.26
C ARG A 97 1.20 14.41 15.18
N ARG A 98 1.03 15.39 14.28
CA ARG A 98 0.06 15.28 13.18
C ARG A 98 0.58 14.28 12.15
N ILE A 99 -0.22 13.26 11.89
CA ILE A 99 0.04 12.25 10.87
C ILE A 99 -0.67 12.66 9.60
N GLU A 100 0.08 12.91 8.53
CA GLU A 100 -0.48 13.12 7.20
C GLU A 100 -0.28 11.87 6.37
N LEU A 101 -1.34 11.39 5.72
CA LEU A 101 -1.30 10.20 4.87
C LEU A 101 -1.70 10.58 3.45
N LYS A 102 -0.85 10.24 2.50
CA LYS A 102 -1.21 10.24 1.08
C LYS A 102 -1.84 8.91 0.73
N ILE A 103 -2.96 8.99 0.04
CA ILE A 103 -3.66 7.82 -0.47
C ILE A 103 -3.81 8.01 -1.97
N GLY A 104 -3.36 7.03 -2.73
CA GLY A 104 -3.65 6.95 -4.15
C GLY A 104 -4.38 5.66 -4.47
N ILE A 105 -5.36 5.76 -5.36
CA ILE A 105 -6.17 4.63 -5.81
C ILE A 105 -5.99 4.53 -7.31
N HIS A 106 -5.63 3.35 -7.77
CA HIS A 106 -5.49 3.02 -9.17
C HIS A 106 -6.46 1.88 -9.50
N ILE A 107 -7.28 2.08 -10.52
CA ILE A 107 -8.27 1.09 -10.97
C ILE A 107 -7.80 0.57 -12.31
N GLY A 108 -7.63 -0.74 -12.42
CA GLY A 108 -7.19 -1.37 -13.65
C GLY A 108 -7.48 -2.87 -13.67
N ASP A 109 -7.29 -3.47 -14.83
CA ASP A 109 -7.28 -4.92 -14.95
C ASP A 109 -6.05 -5.48 -14.25
N VAL A 110 -6.28 -6.27 -13.20
CA VAL A 110 -5.25 -7.07 -12.53
C VAL A 110 -5.39 -8.53 -12.93
N VAL A 111 -4.26 -9.19 -13.10
CA VAL A 111 -4.11 -10.60 -13.42
C VAL A 111 -3.61 -11.29 -12.16
N HIS A 112 -4.41 -12.20 -11.61
CA HIS A 112 -3.96 -13.03 -10.50
C HIS A 112 -3.20 -14.24 -11.06
N ARG A 113 -1.94 -14.41 -10.70
CA ARG A 113 -1.13 -15.57 -11.11
C ARG A 113 -0.42 -16.18 -9.89
N GLY A 114 -0.85 -17.37 -9.49
CA GLY A 114 -0.15 -18.17 -8.47
C GLY A 114 -0.19 -17.63 -7.04
N GLY A 115 -1.13 -16.75 -6.71
CA GLY A 115 -1.20 -16.06 -5.40
C GLY A 115 -0.67 -14.64 -5.41
N ASP A 116 -0.02 -14.23 -6.50
CA ASP A 116 0.48 -12.88 -6.72
C ASP A 116 -0.44 -12.11 -7.69
N VAL A 117 -0.54 -10.80 -7.46
CA VAL A 117 -1.38 -9.87 -8.23
C VAL A 117 -0.47 -9.11 -9.21
N TYR A 118 -0.75 -9.22 -10.51
CA TYR A 118 -0.01 -8.57 -11.59
C TYR A 118 -0.95 -7.69 -12.42
N GLY A 119 -0.87 -6.37 -12.29
CA GLY A 119 -1.65 -5.44 -13.12
C GLY A 119 -0.79 -4.29 -13.63
N ASP A 120 -1.32 -3.51 -14.58
CA ASP A 120 -0.67 -2.27 -15.04
C ASP A 120 -0.43 -1.29 -13.87
N GLY A 121 -1.31 -1.31 -12.86
CA GLY A 121 -1.14 -0.58 -11.60
C GLY A 121 -0.10 -1.16 -10.63
N VAL A 122 0.21 -2.46 -10.72
CA VAL A 122 1.28 -3.11 -9.92
C VAL A 122 2.66 -2.90 -10.57
N ASN A 123 2.70 -2.66 -11.89
CA ASN A 123 3.91 -2.32 -12.63
C ASN A 123 4.59 -1.02 -12.11
N ILE A 124 3.83 -0.15 -11.42
CA ILE A 124 4.40 0.99 -10.68
C ILE A 124 5.28 0.52 -9.51
N ALA A 125 4.87 -0.51 -8.77
CA ALA A 125 5.63 -1.06 -7.64
C ALA A 125 6.86 -1.86 -8.11
N SER A 126 6.75 -2.60 -9.21
CA SER A 126 7.88 -3.33 -9.82
C SER A 126 8.99 -2.40 -10.32
N ARG A 127 8.67 -1.13 -10.63
CA ARG A 127 9.67 -0.14 -11.05
C ARG A 127 10.50 0.43 -9.89
N ILE A 128 10.08 0.21 -8.65
CA ILE A 128 10.84 0.65 -7.46
C ILE A 128 11.91 -0.39 -7.09
N GLU A 129 11.69 -1.68 -7.38
CA GLU A 129 12.72 -2.73 -7.16
C GLU A 129 13.84 -2.69 -8.22
N LEU A 130 13.60 -2.10 -9.38
CA LEU A 130 14.59 -2.00 -10.48
C LEU A 130 15.68 -0.93 -10.29
N HIS A 131 15.70 -0.20 -9.15
CA HIS A 131 16.86 0.64 -8.82
C HIS A 131 17.89 -0.06 -7.91
N PHE A 132 17.65 -1.31 -7.53
CA PHE A 132 18.66 -2.18 -6.91
C PHE A 132 19.15 -3.24 -7.91
N ASP A 133 19.43 -2.83 -9.16
CA ASP A 133 20.25 -3.68 -10.02
C ASP A 133 21.71 -3.53 -9.59
N GLY A 134 22.30 -4.69 -9.32
CA GLY A 134 23.57 -4.83 -8.66
C GLY A 134 24.71 -4.17 -9.43
N CYS A 135 25.72 -3.78 -8.67
CA CYS A 135 27.08 -3.58 -9.14
C CYS A 135 27.58 -4.90 -9.77
N GLY A 136 27.25 -5.12 -11.03
CA GLY A 136 27.91 -6.08 -11.91
C GLY A 136 29.13 -5.41 -12.51
N THR A 137 30.31 -5.84 -12.08
CA THR A 137 31.63 -5.38 -12.54
C THR A 137 31.75 -5.36 -14.07
N PRO A 138 32.39 -4.35 -14.67
CA PRO A 138 32.69 -4.36 -16.10
C PRO A 138 33.74 -5.43 -16.42
N ASN A 139 33.38 -6.23 -17.42
CA ASN A 139 34.17 -7.18 -18.19
C ASN A 139 35.68 -6.84 -18.24
N SER A 140 36.53 -7.81 -17.88
CA SER A 140 37.95 -7.89 -18.27
C SER A 140 38.32 -9.34 -18.56
#